data_AF-A0A3B9IWK7-F1
#
_entry.id   AF-A0A3B9IWK7-F1
#
_cell.length_a   1.000
_cell.length_b   1.000
_cell.length_c   1.000
_cell.angle_alpha   90.00
_cell.angle_beta   90.00
_cell.angle_gamma   90.00
#
_symmetry.space_group_name_H-M   'P 1'
#
loop_
_entity.id
_entity.type
_entity.pdbx_description
1 polymer ?
#
loop_
_entity_poly.entity_id
_entity_poly.type
_entity_poly.pdbx_seq_one_letter_code
_entity_poly.pdbx_strand_id
1 'polypeptide(L)' 'DSSQQAHMLFARLRELDEIGAEKVYVRAPSAEGVGLAVYNRLIRAAGFEVIKL' A
#
# COMPACT_ATOMS: atom_id res chain seq x y z
N ASP A 1 5.61 13.49 -6.14
CA ASP A 1 6.67 12.68 -6.76
C ASP A 1 6.38 11.19 -6.51
N SER A 2 5.82 10.50 -7.50
CA SER A 2 5.27 9.13 -7.34
C SER A 2 6.33 8.09 -6.97
N SER A 3 7.59 8.33 -7.35
CA SER A 3 8.73 7.47 -7.00
C SER A 3 9.08 7.54 -5.52
N GLN A 4 9.03 8.73 -4.90
CA GLN A 4 9.20 8.86 -3.45
C GLN A 4 8.08 8.15 -2.68
N GLN A 5 6.84 8.25 -3.15
CA GLN A 5 5.72 7.54 -2.51
C GLN A 5 5.87 6.01 -2.56
N ALA A 6 6.33 5.48 -3.69
CA ALA A 6 6.61 4.05 -3.82
C ALA A 6 7.73 3.57 -2.88
N HIS A 7 8.78 4.37 -2.70
CA HIS A 7 9.88 4.06 -1.79
C HIS A 7 9.42 4.03 -0.33
N MET A 8 8.55 4.97 0.06
CA MET A 8 8.02 5.05 1.42
C MET A 8 7.04 3.93 1.75
N LEU A 9 6.40 3.30 0.77
CA LEU A 9 5.37 2.27 1.01
C LEU A 9 5.90 1.13 1.90
N PHE A 10 7.07 0.58 1.58
CA PHE A 10 7.62 -0.55 2.33
C PHE A 10 8.10 -0.15 3.73
N ALA A 11 8.58 1.08 3.90
CA ALA A 11 8.94 1.59 5.21
C ALA A 11 7.67 1.72 6.08
N ARG A 12 6.60 2.30 5.53
CA ARG A 12 5.33 2.46 6.24
C ARG A 12 4.65 1.14 6.58
N LEU A 13 4.65 0.17 5.66
CA LEU A 13 4.12 -1.17 5.97
C LEU A 13 4.88 -1.83 7.14
N ARG A 14 6.21 -1.69 7.19
CA ARG A 14 7.01 -2.19 8.32
C ARG A 14 6.74 -1.47 9.63
N GLU A 15 6.63 -0.14 9.59
CA GLU A 15 6.25 0.64 10.77
C GLU A 15 4.88 0.20 11.31
N LEU A 16 3.93 -0.14 10.43
CA LEU A 16 2.60 -0.63 10.82
C LEU A 16 2.68 -2.03 11.46
N ASP A 17 3.54 -2.91 10.94
CA ASP A 17 3.80 -4.21 11.55
C ASP A 17 4.45 -4.05 12.94
N GLU A 18 5.40 -3.13 13.08
CA GLU A 18 6.11 -2.84 14.34
C GLU A 18 5.20 -2.34 15.46
N ILE A 19 4.20 -1.50 15.12
CA ILE A 19 3.21 -1.01 16.09
C ILE A 19 2.07 -2.00 16.33
N GLY A 20 2.05 -3.15 15.65
CA GLY A 20 1.00 -4.15 15.76
C GLY A 20 -0.35 -3.66 15.24
N ALA A 21 -0.37 -2.89 14.15
CA ALA A 21 -1.61 -2.37 13.59
C ALA A 21 -2.56 -3.50 13.14
N GLU A 22 -3.75 -3.58 13.76
CA GLU A 22 -4.73 -4.61 13.42
C GLU A 22 -5.47 -4.33 12.10
N LYS A 23 -5.62 -3.07 11.72
CA LYS A 23 -6.30 -2.66 10.49
C LYS A 23 -5.73 -1.38 9.92
N VAL A 24 -5.47 -1.38 8.62
CA VAL A 24 -4.84 -0.27 7.90
C VAL A 24 -5.71 0.09 6.71
N TYR A 25 -6.00 1.39 6.56
CA TYR A 25 -6.67 1.93 5.39
C TYR A 25 -5.68 2.74 4.55
N VAL A 26 -5.69 2.49 3.25
CA VAL A 26 -4.89 3.22 2.26
C VAL A 26 -5.77 3.70 1.13
N ARG A 27 -5.47 4.87 0.60
CA ARG A 27 -6.07 5.32 -0.65
C ARG A 27 -5.52 4.43 -1.77
N ALA A 28 -6.40 3.88 -2.61
CA ALA A 28 -5.97 3.14 -3.78
C ALA A 28 -5.07 4.05 -4.65
N PRO A 29 -3.81 3.67 -4.92
CA PRO A 29 -2.94 4.41 -5.83
C PRO A 29 -3.45 4.31 -7.27
N SER A 30 -2.95 5.19 -8.15
CA SER A 30 -3.26 5.11 -9.59
C SER A 30 -2.88 3.73 -10.15
N ALA A 31 -3.68 3.18 -11.05
CA ALA A 31 -3.40 1.91 -11.73
C ALA A 31 -2.42 2.07 -12.93
N GLU A 32 -1.72 3.20 -13.01
CA GLU A 32 -0.83 3.54 -14.13
C GLU A 32 0.60 3.78 -13.65
N GLY A 33 1.58 3.44 -14.50
CA GLY A 33 3.00 3.67 -14.25
C GLY A 33 3.47 3.09 -12.91
N VAL A 34 4.18 3.90 -12.11
CA VAL A 34 4.67 3.52 -10.78
C VAL A 34 3.52 3.17 -9.82
N GLY A 35 2.35 3.80 -9.99
CA GLY A 35 1.17 3.53 -9.16
C GLY A 35 0.70 2.09 -9.28
N LEU A 36 0.78 1.47 -10.46
CA LEU A 36 0.39 0.07 -10.67
C LEU A 36 1.28 -0.90 -9.89
N ALA A 37 2.58 -0.62 -9.80
CA ALA A 37 3.51 -1.43 -9.02
C ALA A 37 3.21 -1.35 -7.52
N VAL A 38 2.90 -0.14 -7.03
CA VAL A 38 2.48 0.12 -5.63
C VAL A 38 1.14 -0.57 -5.35
N TYR A 39 0.18 -0.47 -6.27
CA TYR A 39 -1.13 -1.14 -6.19
C TYR A 39 -0.97 -2.65 -6.04
N ASN A 40 -0.17 -3.28 -6.91
CA ASN A 40 0.11 -4.71 -6.88
C ASN A 40 0.77 -5.16 -5.57
N ARG A 41 1.50 -4.28 -4.88
CA ARG A 41 2.06 -4.62 -3.56
C ARG A 41 1.02 -4.51 -2.45
N LEU A 42 0.19 -3.48 -2.47
CA LEU A 42 -0.86 -3.26 -1.49
C LEU A 42 -1.89 -4.39 -1.49
N ILE A 43 -2.37 -4.82 -2.67
CA ILE A 43 -3.34 -5.93 -2.75
C ILE A 43 -2.75 -7.24 -2.23
N ARG A 44 -1.44 -7.46 -2.37
CA ARG A 44 -0.76 -8.64 -1.81
C ARG A 44 -0.64 -8.57 -0.30
N ALA A 45 -0.34 -7.39 0.25
CA ALA A 45 -0.28 -7.17 1.70
C ALA A 45 -1.67 -7.30 2.34
N ALA A 46 -2.72 -6.88 1.64
CA ALA A 46 -4.10 -6.98 2.08
C ALA A 46 -4.72 -8.38 1.90
N GLY A 47 -3.95 -9.41 1.52
CA GLY A 47 -4.50 -10.74 1.26
C GLY A 47 -5.56 -10.76 0.14
N PHE A 48 -5.46 -9.82 -0.81
CA PHE A 48 -6.44 -9.57 -1.88
C PHE A 48 -7.83 -9.09 -1.41
N GLU A 49 -7.95 -8.62 -0.16
CA GLU A 49 -9.16 -7.97 0.33
C GLU A 49 -9.23 -6.51 -0.17
N VAL A 50 -10.25 -6.19 -0.96
CA VAL A 50 -10.51 -4.84 -1.48
C VAL A 50 -11.96 -4.47 -1.24
N ILE A 51 -12.17 -3.43 -0.42
CA ILE A 51 -13.50 -2.86 -0.15
C ILE A 51 -13.78 -1.77 -1.19
N LYS A 52 -14.90 -1.89 -1.92
CA LYS A 52 -15.40 -0.85 -2.82
C LYS A 52 -16.53 -0.11 -2.09
N LEU A 53 -16.36 1.20 -1.92
CA LEU A 53 -17.36 2.11 -1.34
C LEU A 53 -18.12 2.84 -2.45
#